data_AF-A0A7Y7E5F6-F1
#
_entry.id   AF-A0A7Y7E5F6-F1
#
_cell.length_a   1.000
_cell.length_b   1.000
_cell.length_c   1.000
_cell.angle_alpha   90.00
_cell.angle_beta   90.00
_cell.angle_gamma   90.00
#
_symmetry.space_group_name_H-M   'P 1'
#
loop_
_entity.id
_entity.type
_entity.pdbx_description
1 polymer ?
#
loop_
_entity_poly.entity_id
_entity_poly.type
_entity_poly.pdbx_seq_one_letter_code
_entity_poly.pdbx_strand_id
1 'polypeptide(L)'
;MAVAHGRRTHRFLTGLGPWSGPVPGERANGFGHAGGTARHHHDPVRGHRHRPGGLQPAGAAGAAHTGPGGGPVKPARPVREALVLVAHGSRDPRHAATVARLRARVAEQRPGLRVEVGFLDFCAPGVGQVLERLAAEGVRDVVAQPLLLTRAFHAKADVPAVLRRAASRLPGLSLVQAEVLGPSPLLTSALERRLYEAGVRPGDRRSTGVVLASAGSSDPEAIAVIAAVAREWRHTGWCAVRPAFASACAPRTEDAVRALRAAGVDRVAVAPYVLAPGRLPDRIAAGAAAAGADVVADVLGPAPEVVDLLLRRFDEAPAVTATAGTTALEMAQ
;
A
#
# COMPACT_ATOMS: atom_id res chain seq x y z
N MET A 1 25.44 -31.60 46.60
CA MET A 1 25.45 -30.15 46.33
C MET A 1 24.20 -29.80 45.54
N ALA A 2 23.21 -29.20 46.21
CA ALA A 2 21.92 -28.83 45.62
C ALA A 2 21.85 -27.30 45.50
N VAL A 3 21.46 -26.79 44.33
CA VAL A 3 21.26 -25.36 44.09
C VAL A 3 19.78 -25.11 43.79
N ALA A 4 19.19 -24.24 44.61
CA ALA A 4 17.81 -23.84 44.62
C ALA A 4 17.45 -22.89 43.47
N HIS A 5 16.21 -23.02 42.98
CA HIS A 5 15.57 -22.13 42.01
C HIS A 5 15.01 -20.88 42.69
N GLY A 6 15.45 -19.69 42.25
CA GLY A 6 14.87 -18.41 42.64
C GLY A 6 14.04 -17.80 41.51
N ARG A 7 12.71 -17.75 41.68
CA ARG A 7 11.80 -16.91 40.88
C ARG A 7 11.86 -15.48 41.40
N ARG A 8 11.95 -14.48 40.51
CA ARG A 8 11.65 -13.08 40.84
C ARG A 8 10.57 -12.53 39.91
N THR A 9 9.52 -12.04 40.54
CA THR A 9 8.45 -11.21 39.99
C THR A 9 8.94 -9.77 39.87
N HIS A 10 8.56 -9.05 38.81
CA HIS A 10 8.69 -7.59 38.77
C HIS A 10 7.32 -6.93 38.58
N ARG A 11 7.10 -5.98 39.49
CA ARG A 11 5.94 -5.14 39.75
C ARG A 11 5.81 -4.05 38.68
N PHE A 12 4.59 -3.81 38.21
CA PHE A 12 4.20 -2.58 37.53
C PHE A 12 4.15 -1.42 38.53
N LEU A 13 4.68 -0.25 38.16
CA LEU A 13 4.41 1.02 38.83
C LEU A 13 4.02 2.08 37.80
N THR A 14 2.81 2.58 38.02
CA THR A 14 2.16 3.76 37.46
C THR A 14 2.83 5.05 37.93
N GLY A 15 2.81 6.11 37.12
CA GLY A 15 3.17 7.46 37.54
C GLY A 15 2.90 8.52 36.47
N LEU A 16 1.68 9.07 36.48
CA LEU A 16 1.32 10.35 35.84
C LEU A 16 1.61 11.49 36.82
N GLY A 17 2.14 12.61 36.32
CA GLY A 17 2.25 13.88 37.03
C GLY A 17 2.26 15.04 36.01
N PRO A 18 1.63 16.20 36.32
CA PRO A 18 1.24 17.21 35.32
C PRO A 18 2.29 18.30 35.12
N TRP A 19 2.24 18.97 33.96
CA TRP A 19 3.11 20.11 33.61
C TRP A 19 2.28 21.39 33.50
N SER A 20 2.74 22.47 34.16
CA SER A 20 2.05 23.77 34.31
C SER A 20 2.96 24.92 33.87
N GLY A 21 2.59 25.61 32.77
CA GLY A 21 2.86 27.03 32.41
C GLY A 21 4.31 27.52 32.21
N PRO A 22 4.55 28.75 31.66
CA PRO A 22 3.60 29.82 31.33
C PRO A 22 3.64 30.35 29.87
N VAL A 23 2.61 31.15 29.51
CA VAL A 23 2.48 31.98 28.30
C VAL A 23 2.67 33.46 28.69
N PRO A 24 3.38 34.26 27.87
CA PRO A 24 2.88 35.60 27.51
C PRO A 24 3.28 36.01 26.07
N GLY A 25 2.65 36.92 25.33
CA GLY A 25 1.56 37.86 25.55
C GLY A 25 1.37 38.70 24.28
N GLU A 26 0.16 39.19 24.05
CA GLU A 26 -0.24 40.08 22.94
C GLU A 26 0.43 41.46 23.01
N ARG A 27 0.66 42.07 21.84
CA ARG A 27 0.57 43.52 21.66
C ARG A 27 -0.18 43.86 20.38
N ALA A 28 -1.20 44.70 20.55
CA ALA A 28 -1.92 45.39 19.50
C ALA A 28 -1.24 46.73 19.14
N ASN A 29 -1.50 47.19 17.92
CA ASN A 29 -1.55 48.56 17.36
C ASN A 29 -1.17 48.45 15.87
N GLY A 30 -1.88 48.96 14.86
CA GLY A 30 -2.94 49.97 14.82
C GLY A 30 -2.62 50.95 13.68
N PHE A 31 -3.58 51.10 12.76
CA PHE A 31 -3.81 52.22 11.81
C PHE A 31 -3.01 52.38 10.51
N GLY A 32 -3.75 52.67 9.43
CA GLY A 32 -3.25 53.33 8.21
C GLY A 32 -4.12 53.13 6.96
N HIS A 33 -5.08 54.03 6.73
CA HIS A 33 -6.05 54.09 5.61
C HIS A 33 -5.48 54.38 4.21
N ALA A 34 -6.32 54.06 3.21
CA ALA A 34 -6.60 54.74 1.91
C ALA A 34 -6.46 53.74 0.74
N GLY A 35 -7.42 53.53 -0.17
CA GLY A 35 -8.38 54.44 -0.80
C GLY A 35 -8.10 54.41 -2.31
N GLY A 36 -9.09 54.07 -3.16
CA GLY A 36 -8.94 54.26 -4.62
C GLY A 36 -9.63 53.25 -5.55
N THR A 37 -10.95 53.40 -5.68
CA THR A 37 -11.75 53.40 -6.93
C THR A 37 -11.31 52.61 -8.18
N ALA A 38 -12.17 51.65 -8.53
CA ALA A 38 -12.85 51.46 -9.82
C ALA A 38 -12.12 51.73 -11.14
N ARG A 39 -12.19 50.76 -12.07
CA ARG A 39 -12.71 50.97 -13.43
C ARG A 39 -13.13 49.66 -14.08
N HIS A 40 -14.38 49.70 -14.56
CA HIS A 40 -15.01 48.75 -15.46
C HIS A 40 -14.32 48.73 -16.83
N HIS A 41 -14.22 47.55 -17.45
CA HIS A 41 -14.41 47.41 -18.89
C HIS A 41 -15.14 46.09 -19.21
N HIS A 42 -16.41 46.25 -19.53
CA HIS A 42 -17.17 45.44 -20.48
C HIS A 42 -16.69 45.83 -21.90
N ASP A 43 -16.46 44.88 -22.83
CA ASP A 43 -17.49 44.38 -23.75
C ASP A 43 -16.94 43.30 -24.74
N PRO A 44 -17.81 42.53 -25.45
CA PRO A 44 -17.56 41.17 -25.94
C PRO A 44 -17.52 41.05 -27.48
N VAL A 45 -17.94 39.88 -28.00
CA VAL A 45 -18.27 39.52 -29.42
C VAL A 45 -17.08 38.82 -30.15
N ARG A 46 -17.14 37.68 -30.86
CA ARG A 46 -18.09 36.77 -31.55
C ARG A 46 -17.62 35.32 -31.28
N GLY A 47 -18.39 34.23 -31.28
CA GLY A 47 -19.59 33.93 -32.03
C GLY A 47 -19.28 33.22 -33.35
N HIS A 48 -18.91 31.93 -33.35
CA HIS A 48 -19.11 31.04 -34.51
C HIS A 48 -19.48 29.62 -34.08
N ARG A 49 -20.79 29.33 -34.17
CA ARG A 49 -21.34 27.98 -34.26
C ARG A 49 -21.13 27.50 -35.70
N HIS A 50 -20.50 26.35 -35.88
CA HIS A 50 -20.70 25.52 -37.07
C HIS A 50 -20.82 24.05 -36.66
N ARG A 51 -22.00 23.49 -36.92
CA ARG A 51 -22.33 22.07 -37.14
C ARG A 51 -23.49 22.09 -38.14
N PRO A 52 -23.81 21.00 -38.86
CA PRO A 52 -23.07 19.74 -39.07
C PRO A 52 -22.95 19.37 -40.57
N GLY A 53 -21.89 18.66 -40.95
CA GLY A 53 -21.78 18.01 -42.27
C GLY A 53 -21.69 16.50 -42.06
N GLY A 54 -22.80 15.80 -42.32
CA GLY A 54 -22.85 14.34 -42.26
C GLY A 54 -22.18 13.70 -43.47
N LEU A 55 -21.50 12.58 -43.22
CA LEU A 55 -21.26 11.51 -44.20
C LEU A 55 -21.13 10.20 -43.42
N GLN A 56 -22.15 9.34 -43.55
CA GLN A 56 -22.01 7.89 -43.41
C GLN A 56 -22.02 7.27 -44.83
N PRO A 57 -21.84 5.95 -45.00
CA PRO A 57 -20.55 5.29 -45.01
C PRO A 57 -20.33 4.56 -46.35
N ALA A 58 -19.08 4.46 -46.82
CA ALA A 58 -18.75 3.55 -47.92
C ALA A 58 -18.25 2.23 -47.33
N GLY A 59 -19.05 1.18 -47.48
CA GLY A 59 -18.60 -0.19 -47.29
C GLY A 59 -17.83 -0.69 -48.50
N ALA A 60 -16.86 -1.57 -48.26
CA ALA A 60 -16.52 -2.68 -49.14
C ALA A 60 -15.58 -3.64 -48.41
N ALA A 61 -15.92 -4.94 -48.50
CA ALA A 61 -15.07 -6.14 -48.56
C ALA A 61 -13.76 -6.15 -47.73
N GLY A 62 -13.56 -7.06 -46.79
CA GLY A 62 -13.58 -8.50 -47.06
C GLY A 62 -12.15 -8.97 -47.34
N ALA A 63 -11.38 -9.23 -46.29
CA ALA A 63 -10.15 -10.01 -46.38
C ALA A 63 -10.03 -10.88 -45.13
N ALA A 64 -10.26 -12.18 -45.33
CA ALA A 64 -10.01 -13.20 -44.34
C ALA A 64 -8.50 -13.27 -44.06
N HIS A 65 -8.11 -12.96 -42.83
CA HIS A 65 -6.80 -13.31 -42.30
C HIS A 65 -6.99 -14.37 -41.22
N THR A 66 -6.91 -15.62 -41.64
CA THR A 66 -6.66 -16.78 -40.79
C THR A 66 -5.21 -16.70 -40.29
N GLY A 67 -5.04 -16.34 -39.02
CA GLY A 67 -3.78 -16.46 -38.26
C GLY A 67 -3.98 -17.37 -37.04
N PRO A 68 -2.96 -18.12 -36.60
CA PRO A 68 -3.16 -19.42 -35.95
C PRO A 68 -3.14 -19.34 -34.41
N GLY A 69 -3.83 -20.29 -33.79
CA GLY A 69 -3.41 -20.87 -32.51
C GLY A 69 -3.78 -20.09 -31.25
N GLY A 70 -5.07 -19.85 -31.01
CA GLY A 70 -5.56 -19.66 -29.66
C GLY A 70 -5.34 -20.95 -28.86
N GLY A 71 -4.25 -21.01 -28.09
CA GLY A 71 -4.05 -22.05 -27.08
C GLY A 71 -5.25 -22.11 -26.14
N PRO A 72 -5.51 -23.26 -25.48
CA PRO A 72 -6.71 -23.44 -24.69
C PRO A 72 -6.86 -22.31 -23.68
N VAL A 73 -7.88 -21.47 -23.87
CA VAL A 73 -8.34 -20.54 -22.85
C VAL A 73 -8.70 -21.41 -21.66
N LYS A 74 -7.89 -21.31 -20.60
CA LYS A 74 -8.12 -22.00 -19.32
C LYS A 74 -9.58 -21.71 -18.92
N PRO A 75 -10.41 -22.73 -18.63
CA PRO A 75 -11.81 -22.47 -18.32
C PRO A 75 -11.89 -21.51 -17.14
N ALA A 76 -12.79 -20.52 -17.24
CA ALA A 76 -13.07 -19.61 -16.14
C ALA A 76 -13.50 -20.45 -14.94
N ARG A 77 -12.74 -20.32 -13.85
CA ARG A 77 -12.99 -21.05 -12.61
C ARG A 77 -14.41 -20.73 -12.14
N PRO A 78 -15.25 -21.71 -11.76
CA PRO A 78 -16.53 -21.40 -11.12
C PRO A 78 -16.27 -20.52 -9.88
N VAL A 79 -17.26 -19.70 -9.49
CA VAL A 79 -17.24 -18.66 -8.42
C VAL A 79 -17.06 -19.25 -6.99
N ARG A 80 -16.27 -20.31 -6.87
CA ARG A 80 -15.88 -20.97 -5.61
C ARG A 80 -14.62 -20.38 -5.01
N GLU A 81 -13.90 -19.54 -5.76
CA GLU A 81 -12.67 -18.89 -5.32
C GLU A 81 -12.86 -17.39 -5.07
N ALA A 82 -12.35 -16.90 -3.94
CA ALA A 82 -12.29 -15.47 -3.63
C ALA A 82 -10.89 -15.04 -3.19
N LEU A 83 -10.53 -13.81 -3.54
CA LEU A 83 -9.35 -13.10 -3.04
C LEU A 83 -9.78 -12.21 -1.86
N VAL A 84 -9.21 -12.43 -0.68
CA VAL A 84 -9.39 -11.56 0.48
C VAL A 84 -8.13 -10.73 0.69
N LEU A 85 -8.23 -9.42 0.46
CA LEU A 85 -7.18 -8.47 0.80
C LEU A 85 -7.16 -8.26 2.32
N VAL A 86 -6.09 -8.70 2.97
CA VAL A 86 -5.91 -8.61 4.42
C VAL A 86 -5.11 -7.35 4.74
N ALA A 87 -5.83 -6.31 5.18
CA ALA A 87 -5.24 -5.07 5.65
C ALA A 87 -5.09 -5.09 7.17
N HIS A 88 -4.06 -4.42 7.70
CA HIS A 88 -3.98 -4.24 9.16
C HIS A 88 -5.11 -3.36 9.67
N GLY A 89 -5.48 -2.34 8.90
CA GLY A 89 -6.47 -1.32 9.28
C GLY A 89 -5.82 -0.12 9.96
N SER A 90 -6.59 0.96 10.08
CA SER A 90 -6.15 2.22 10.68
C SER A 90 -7.36 3.00 11.16
N ARG A 91 -7.18 3.80 12.21
CA ARG A 91 -8.20 4.77 12.64
C ARG A 91 -8.36 5.94 11.66
N ASP A 92 -7.45 6.08 10.71
CA ASP A 92 -7.55 7.10 9.67
C ASP A 92 -8.47 6.63 8.53
N PRO A 93 -9.58 7.33 8.24
CA PRO A 93 -10.52 6.92 7.19
C PRO A 93 -9.91 6.91 5.78
N ARG A 94 -8.86 7.71 5.53
CA ARG A 94 -8.13 7.72 4.24
C ARG A 94 -7.49 6.36 3.94
N HIS A 95 -7.12 5.61 4.99
CA HIS A 95 -6.57 4.27 4.86
C HIS A 95 -7.60 3.30 4.28
N ALA A 96 -8.78 3.19 4.92
CA ALA A 96 -9.85 2.31 4.47
C ALA A 96 -10.33 2.67 3.06
N ALA A 97 -10.44 3.98 2.75
CA ALA A 97 -10.76 4.45 1.41
C ALA A 97 -9.73 4.02 0.36
N THR A 98 -8.44 4.04 0.70
CA THR A 98 -7.35 3.59 -0.19
C THR A 98 -7.41 2.08 -0.43
N VAL A 99 -7.65 1.29 0.61
CA VAL A 99 -7.81 -0.17 0.48
C VAL A 99 -9.05 -0.52 -0.35
N ALA A 100 -10.16 0.21 -0.19
CA ALA A 100 -11.35 0.04 -1.01
C ALA A 100 -11.10 0.38 -2.49
N ARG A 101 -10.31 1.42 -2.77
CA ARG A 101 -9.87 1.75 -4.14
C ARG A 101 -8.96 0.66 -4.74
N LEU A 102 -8.05 0.10 -3.95
CA LEU A 102 -7.22 -1.04 -4.37
C LEU A 102 -8.10 -2.25 -4.74
N ARG A 103 -9.05 -2.63 -3.88
CA ARG A 103 -10.02 -3.69 -4.15
C ARG A 103 -10.77 -3.45 -5.47
N ALA A 104 -11.29 -2.24 -5.67
CA ALA A 104 -12.02 -1.89 -6.89
C ALA A 104 -11.15 -2.06 -8.14
N ARG A 105 -9.89 -1.60 -8.11
CA ARG A 105 -8.94 -1.75 -9.23
C ARG A 105 -8.60 -3.20 -9.53
N VAL A 106 -8.43 -4.04 -8.51
CA VAL A 106 -8.21 -5.49 -8.70
C VAL A 106 -9.43 -6.12 -9.38
N ALA A 107 -10.63 -5.80 -8.92
CA ALA A 107 -11.88 -6.32 -9.51
C ALA A 107 -12.09 -5.84 -10.96
N GLU A 108 -11.73 -4.59 -11.26
CA GLU A 108 -11.75 -4.04 -12.62
C GLU A 108 -10.77 -4.77 -13.55
N GLN A 109 -9.55 -5.07 -13.09
CA GLN A 109 -8.54 -5.76 -13.89
C GLN A 109 -8.77 -7.27 -14.03
N ARG A 110 -9.51 -7.90 -13.12
CA ARG A 110 -9.89 -9.33 -13.20
C ARG A 110 -11.40 -9.51 -13.07
N PRO A 111 -12.16 -9.19 -14.13
CA PRO A 111 -13.59 -9.46 -14.17
C PRO A 111 -13.87 -10.94 -13.85
N GLY A 112 -14.80 -11.18 -12.93
CA GLY A 112 -15.17 -12.53 -12.47
C GLY A 112 -14.40 -13.02 -11.24
N LEU A 113 -13.30 -12.39 -10.84
CA LEU A 113 -12.68 -12.67 -9.55
C LEU A 113 -13.45 -11.97 -8.43
N ARG A 114 -13.92 -12.73 -7.44
CA ARG A 114 -14.51 -12.16 -6.24
C ARG A 114 -13.40 -11.59 -5.34
N VAL A 115 -13.43 -10.29 -5.07
CA VAL A 115 -12.43 -9.61 -4.24
C VAL A 115 -13.09 -8.96 -3.03
N GLU A 116 -12.68 -9.36 -1.83
CA GLU A 116 -13.15 -8.81 -0.56
C GLU A 116 -12.00 -8.16 0.22
N VAL A 117 -12.34 -7.34 1.20
CA VAL A 117 -11.36 -6.73 2.12
C VAL A 117 -11.70 -7.14 3.54
N GLY A 118 -10.71 -7.63 4.28
CA GLY A 118 -10.80 -7.89 5.70
C GLY A 118 -9.71 -7.16 6.46
N PHE A 119 -10.06 -6.62 7.63
CA PHE A 119 -9.13 -5.90 8.49
C PHE A 119 -8.73 -6.74 9.71
N LEU A 120 -7.47 -6.61 10.14
CA LEU A 120 -7.00 -7.23 11.37
C LEU A 120 -7.45 -6.43 12.61
N ASP A 121 -7.45 -5.10 12.52
CA ASP A 121 -7.83 -4.19 13.59
C ASP A 121 -8.40 -2.86 13.03
N PHE A 122 -8.94 -2.01 13.90
CA PHE A 122 -9.41 -0.63 13.69
C PHE A 122 -10.57 -0.41 12.71
N CYS A 123 -10.82 -1.34 11.79
CA CYS A 123 -11.78 -1.21 10.72
C CYS A 123 -12.66 -2.45 10.66
N ALA A 124 -13.86 -2.28 10.11
CA ALA A 124 -14.78 -3.36 9.79
C ALA A 124 -14.93 -3.48 8.25
N PRO A 125 -15.22 -4.68 7.72
CA PRO A 125 -15.36 -5.95 8.43
C PRO A 125 -14.00 -6.55 8.82
N GLY A 126 -13.96 -7.24 9.95
CA GLY A 126 -12.79 -8.03 10.34
C GLY A 126 -12.59 -9.24 9.42
N VAL A 127 -11.35 -9.74 9.28
CA VAL A 127 -11.05 -10.89 8.40
C VAL A 127 -11.97 -12.10 8.67
N GLY A 128 -12.19 -12.45 9.94
CA GLY A 128 -13.08 -13.57 10.30
C GLY A 128 -14.52 -13.37 9.80
N GLN A 129 -15.07 -12.17 9.92
CA GLN A 129 -16.42 -11.86 9.45
C GLN A 129 -16.55 -11.96 7.93
N VAL A 130 -15.49 -11.60 7.20
CA VAL A 130 -15.43 -11.75 5.74
C VAL A 130 -15.43 -13.22 5.36
N LEU A 131 -14.61 -14.04 6.03
CA LEU A 131 -14.51 -15.47 5.74
C LEU A 131 -15.80 -16.22 6.09
N GLU A 132 -16.43 -15.91 7.22
CA GLU A 132 -17.73 -16.46 7.61
C GLU A 132 -18.82 -16.14 6.59
N ARG A 133 -18.87 -14.88 6.13
CA ARG A 133 -19.79 -14.45 5.06
C ARG A 133 -19.52 -15.20 3.76
N LEU A 134 -18.27 -15.28 3.32
CA LEU A 134 -17.88 -15.99 2.09
C LEU A 134 -18.30 -17.47 2.15
N ALA A 135 -18.05 -18.14 3.28
CA ALA A 135 -18.44 -19.53 3.47
C ALA A 135 -19.98 -19.73 3.42
N ALA A 136 -20.73 -18.81 4.04
CA ALA A 136 -22.20 -18.84 3.99
C ALA A 136 -22.75 -18.63 2.58
N GLU A 137 -22.04 -17.87 1.74
CA GLU A 137 -22.36 -17.66 0.32
C GLU A 137 -21.83 -18.77 -0.61
N GLY A 138 -21.28 -19.85 -0.04
CA GLY A 138 -20.86 -21.04 -0.79
C GLY A 138 -19.46 -20.99 -1.39
N VAL A 139 -18.65 -19.97 -1.07
CA VAL A 139 -17.22 -19.92 -1.42
C VAL A 139 -16.48 -21.01 -0.64
N ARG A 140 -15.56 -21.71 -1.31
CA ARG A 140 -14.83 -22.86 -0.75
C ARG A 140 -13.31 -22.69 -0.79
N ASP A 141 -12.82 -21.87 -1.71
CA ASP A 141 -11.42 -21.58 -1.90
C ASP A 141 -11.18 -20.09 -1.63
N VAL A 142 -10.27 -19.76 -0.72
CA VAL A 142 -9.91 -18.36 -0.47
C VAL A 142 -8.40 -18.20 -0.47
N VAL A 143 -7.94 -17.24 -1.27
CA VAL A 143 -6.58 -16.73 -1.20
C VAL A 143 -6.59 -15.47 -0.33
N ALA A 144 -5.96 -15.54 0.85
CA ALA A 144 -5.76 -14.41 1.74
C ALA A 144 -4.45 -13.71 1.38
N GLN A 145 -4.55 -12.47 0.90
CA GLN A 145 -3.42 -11.66 0.44
C GLN A 145 -3.07 -10.59 1.47
N PRO A 146 -1.96 -10.74 2.22
CA PRO A 146 -1.51 -9.70 3.13
C PRO A 146 -1.07 -8.45 2.38
N LEU A 147 -1.61 -7.28 2.75
CA LEU A 147 -1.21 -5.97 2.22
C LEU A 147 0.04 -5.42 2.92
N LEU A 148 1.06 -6.25 3.07
CA LEU A 148 2.28 -5.96 3.83
C LEU A 148 3.48 -5.78 2.88
N LEU A 149 4.28 -4.75 3.11
CA LEU A 149 5.40 -4.37 2.23
C LEU A 149 6.75 -5.00 2.62
N THR A 150 6.79 -5.69 3.76
CA THR A 150 7.93 -6.46 4.27
C THR A 150 7.42 -7.64 5.09
N ARG A 151 8.18 -8.73 5.16
CA ARG A 151 7.94 -9.82 6.13
C ARG A 151 8.42 -9.43 7.53
N ALA A 152 7.71 -8.51 8.20
CA ALA A 152 7.98 -8.17 9.61
C ALA A 152 7.30 -9.20 10.54
N PHE A 153 7.72 -9.27 11.81
CA PHE A 153 7.13 -10.13 12.85
C PHE A 153 5.58 -10.20 12.84
N HIS A 154 4.89 -9.07 12.64
CA HIS A 154 3.43 -9.04 12.52
C HIS A 154 2.88 -9.87 11.34
N ALA A 155 3.59 -9.90 10.21
CA ALA A 155 3.27 -10.77 9.08
C ALA A 155 3.44 -12.27 9.42
N LYS A 156 4.41 -12.58 10.28
CA LYS A 156 4.76 -13.96 10.69
C LYS A 156 3.75 -14.54 11.70
N ALA A 157 3.07 -13.69 12.46
CA ALA A 157 2.20 -14.12 13.55
C ALA A 157 0.71 -13.78 13.34
N ASP A 158 0.37 -12.53 13.01
CA ASP A 158 -1.00 -12.04 13.13
C ASP A 158 -1.93 -12.60 12.05
N VAL A 159 -1.52 -12.48 10.78
CA VAL A 159 -2.31 -13.04 9.66
C VAL A 159 -2.40 -14.56 9.77
N PRO A 160 -1.30 -15.32 9.96
CA PRO A 160 -1.39 -16.77 10.13
C PRO A 160 -2.28 -17.19 11.31
N ALA A 161 -2.24 -16.47 12.44
CA ALA A 161 -3.08 -16.79 13.60
C ALA A 161 -4.58 -16.58 13.30
N VAL A 162 -4.93 -15.48 12.65
CA VAL A 162 -6.32 -15.20 12.26
C VAL A 162 -6.83 -16.23 11.25
N LEU A 163 -6.02 -16.60 10.26
CA LEU A 163 -6.39 -17.60 9.27
C LEU A 163 -6.54 -19.01 9.88
N ARG A 164 -5.63 -19.42 10.79
CA ARG A 164 -5.77 -20.70 11.52
C ARG A 164 -7.05 -20.76 12.35
N ARG A 165 -7.40 -19.67 13.03
CA ARG A 165 -8.65 -19.58 13.82
C ARG A 165 -9.89 -19.63 12.93
N ALA A 166 -9.83 -19.06 11.72
CA ALA A 166 -10.92 -19.15 10.76
C ALA A 166 -11.06 -20.58 10.20
N ALA A 167 -9.95 -21.20 9.81
CA ALA A 167 -9.92 -22.58 9.29
C ALA A 167 -10.53 -23.59 10.28
N SER A 168 -10.25 -23.46 11.58
CA SER A 168 -10.84 -24.36 12.59
C SER A 168 -12.35 -24.19 12.78
N ARG A 169 -12.90 -23.01 12.45
CA ARG A 169 -14.34 -22.71 12.54
C ARG A 169 -15.10 -23.02 11.25
N LEU A 170 -14.38 -23.01 10.13
CA LEU A 170 -14.92 -23.15 8.78
C LEU A 170 -14.24 -24.34 8.07
N PRO A 171 -14.47 -25.59 8.52
CA PRO A 171 -13.74 -26.76 8.00
C PRO A 171 -13.99 -27.04 6.51
N GLY A 172 -15.09 -26.50 5.94
CA GLY A 172 -15.39 -26.58 4.52
C GLY A 172 -14.85 -25.40 3.69
N LEU A 173 -13.98 -24.56 4.27
CA LEU A 173 -13.33 -23.43 3.61
C LEU A 173 -11.82 -23.68 3.60
N SER A 174 -11.26 -23.84 2.42
CA SER A 174 -9.82 -23.93 2.26
C SER A 174 -9.21 -22.54 2.12
N LEU A 175 -8.19 -22.29 2.94
CA LEU A 175 -7.54 -20.99 3.08
C LEU A 175 -6.07 -21.12 2.70
N VAL A 176 -5.65 -20.41 1.68
CA VAL A 176 -4.23 -20.25 1.31
C VAL A 176 -3.82 -18.83 1.58
N GLN A 177 -2.71 -18.64 2.30
CA GLN A 177 -2.11 -17.33 2.45
C GLN A 177 -1.14 -17.10 1.29
N ALA A 178 -1.38 -16.05 0.51
CA ALA A 178 -0.41 -15.60 -0.49
C ALA A 178 0.80 -14.92 0.17
N GLU A 179 1.87 -14.78 -0.60
CA GLU A 179 3.04 -14.05 -0.14
C GLU A 179 2.75 -12.57 0.09
N VAL A 180 3.50 -11.96 1.02
CA VAL A 180 3.43 -10.50 1.23
C VAL A 180 3.81 -9.75 -0.05
N LEU A 181 3.39 -8.49 -0.20
CA LEU A 181 3.66 -7.71 -1.41
C LEU A 181 5.17 -7.50 -1.62
N GLY A 182 5.87 -7.05 -0.59
CA GLY A 182 7.26 -6.62 -0.72
C GLY A 182 8.30 -7.55 -0.08
N PRO A 183 9.56 -7.50 -0.55
CA PRO A 183 10.07 -6.61 -1.61
C PRO A 183 9.67 -7.07 -3.03
N SER A 184 9.53 -6.12 -3.97
CA SER A 184 9.24 -6.40 -5.37
C SER A 184 9.66 -5.23 -6.27
N PRO A 185 10.23 -5.46 -7.47
CA PRO A 185 10.51 -4.41 -8.46
C PRO A 185 9.27 -3.60 -8.86
N LEU A 186 8.07 -4.18 -8.78
CA LEU A 186 6.81 -3.47 -9.04
C LEU A 186 6.52 -2.40 -7.98
N LEU A 187 6.90 -2.63 -6.72
CA LEU A 187 6.76 -1.61 -5.68
C LEU A 187 7.74 -0.46 -5.90
N THR A 188 8.98 -0.77 -6.31
CA THR A 188 9.94 0.26 -6.71
C THR A 188 9.44 1.05 -7.93
N SER A 189 8.83 0.39 -8.91
CA SER A 189 8.21 1.05 -10.06
C SER A 189 7.04 1.95 -9.66
N ALA A 190 6.23 1.53 -8.68
CA ALA A 190 5.19 2.37 -8.08
C ALA A 190 5.78 3.60 -7.38
N LEU A 191 6.89 3.46 -6.65
CA LEU A 191 7.57 4.61 -6.04
C LEU A 191 8.10 5.59 -7.09
N GLU A 192 8.67 5.08 -8.19
CA GLU A 192 9.11 5.93 -9.30
C GLU A 192 7.95 6.71 -9.93
N ARG A 193 6.82 6.03 -10.15
CA ARG A 193 5.57 6.70 -10.58
C ARG A 193 5.19 7.82 -9.63
N ARG A 194 5.18 7.58 -8.32
CA ARG A 194 4.83 8.59 -7.32
C ARG A 194 5.80 9.77 -7.29
N LEU A 195 7.10 9.52 -7.47
CA LEU A 195 8.11 10.59 -7.59
C LEU A 195 7.88 11.44 -8.84
N TYR A 196 7.50 10.82 -9.96
CA TYR A 196 7.24 11.55 -11.21
C TYR A 196 5.96 12.35 -11.18
N GLU A 197 4.90 11.79 -10.58
CA GLU A 197 3.65 12.51 -10.30
C GLU A 197 3.89 13.72 -9.40
N ALA A 198 4.85 13.63 -8.46
CA ALA A 198 5.26 14.71 -7.58
C ALA A 198 6.24 15.72 -8.21
N GLY A 199 6.63 15.53 -9.48
CA GLY A 199 7.41 16.51 -10.24
C GLY A 199 8.91 16.22 -10.39
N VAL A 200 9.39 15.04 -9.98
CA VAL A 200 10.73 14.58 -10.39
C VAL A 200 10.67 14.19 -11.87
N ARG A 201 11.68 14.54 -12.68
CA ARG A 201 11.78 14.07 -14.07
C ARG A 201 12.75 12.91 -14.18
N PRO A 202 12.57 11.98 -15.13
CA PRO A 202 13.52 10.89 -15.35
C PRO A 202 14.97 11.35 -15.59
N GLY A 203 15.17 12.52 -16.21
CA GLY A 203 16.49 13.12 -16.41
C GLY A 203 17.20 13.56 -15.13
N ASP A 204 16.44 13.78 -14.05
CA ASP A 204 16.97 14.30 -12.77
C ASP A 204 17.55 13.21 -11.87
N ARG A 205 17.43 11.93 -12.24
CA ARG A 205 17.84 10.79 -11.41
C ARG A 205 19.29 10.92 -10.93
N ARG A 206 20.21 11.25 -11.83
CA ARG A 206 21.65 11.32 -11.55
C ARG A 206 22.04 12.46 -10.61
N SER A 207 21.20 13.50 -10.48
CA SER A 207 21.42 14.64 -9.59
C SER A 207 20.49 14.64 -8.36
N THR A 208 19.55 13.70 -8.27
CA THR A 208 18.57 13.63 -7.19
C THR A 208 18.88 12.48 -6.23
N GLY A 209 19.00 12.79 -4.95
CA GLY A 209 19.01 11.81 -3.86
C GLY A 209 17.59 11.46 -3.43
N VAL A 210 17.34 10.19 -3.15
CA VAL A 210 16.03 9.70 -2.71
C VAL A 210 16.11 9.20 -1.27
N VAL A 211 15.13 9.60 -0.45
CA VAL A 211 14.88 8.99 0.85
C VAL A 211 13.74 7.98 0.69
N LEU A 212 14.06 6.68 0.85
CA LEU A 212 13.08 5.60 0.91
C LEU A 212 12.52 5.54 2.34
N ALA A 213 11.41 6.23 2.58
CA ALA A 213 10.85 6.38 3.92
C ALA A 213 9.78 5.32 4.19
N SER A 214 10.06 4.37 5.08
CA SER A 214 9.13 3.30 5.46
C SER A 214 8.55 3.51 6.86
N ALA A 215 7.60 2.67 7.25
CA ALA A 215 6.98 2.71 8.58
C ALA A 215 8.00 2.57 9.73
N GLY A 216 9.04 1.76 9.54
CA GLY A 216 9.90 1.27 10.62
C GLY A 216 9.39 -0.02 11.26
N SER A 217 10.32 -0.77 11.87
CA SER A 217 10.05 -2.02 12.58
C SER A 217 11.07 -2.19 13.70
N SER A 218 10.72 -2.93 14.75
CA SER A 218 11.68 -3.44 15.73
C SER A 218 12.38 -4.71 15.24
N ASP A 219 11.87 -5.34 14.18
CA ASP A 219 12.44 -6.53 13.54
C ASP A 219 13.65 -6.15 12.67
N PRO A 220 14.87 -6.61 13.01
CA PRO A 220 16.09 -6.32 12.24
C PRO A 220 16.03 -6.82 10.80
N GLU A 221 15.32 -7.93 10.54
CA GLU A 221 15.17 -8.48 9.18
C GLU A 221 14.37 -7.52 8.30
N ALA A 222 13.28 -6.95 8.83
CA ALA A 222 12.48 -5.96 8.11
C ALA A 222 13.30 -4.69 7.79
N ILE A 223 14.14 -4.23 8.74
CA ILE A 223 15.06 -3.11 8.53
C ILE A 223 16.06 -3.44 7.40
N ALA A 224 16.67 -4.63 7.44
CA ALA A 224 17.63 -5.08 6.45
C ALA A 224 17.02 -5.18 5.04
N VAL A 225 15.77 -5.63 4.93
CA VAL A 225 15.04 -5.66 3.64
C VAL A 225 14.88 -4.26 3.08
N ILE A 226 14.47 -3.26 3.88
CA ILE A 226 14.35 -1.87 3.40
C ILE A 226 15.71 -1.30 2.98
N ALA A 227 16.78 -1.60 3.72
CA ALA A 227 18.13 -1.20 3.34
C ALA A 227 18.57 -1.85 2.01
N ALA A 228 18.24 -3.12 1.78
CA ALA A 228 18.52 -3.81 0.53
C ALA A 228 17.74 -3.19 -0.65
N VAL A 229 16.45 -2.90 -0.49
CA VAL A 229 15.63 -2.22 -1.50
C VAL A 229 16.23 -0.85 -1.85
N ALA A 230 16.64 -0.05 -0.86
CA ALA A 230 17.29 1.23 -1.11
C ALA A 230 18.58 1.07 -1.92
N ARG A 231 19.42 0.08 -1.56
CA ARG A 231 20.67 -0.22 -2.28
C ARG A 231 20.40 -0.62 -3.72
N GLU A 232 19.49 -1.56 -3.95
CA GLU A 232 19.09 -2.01 -5.29
C GLU A 232 18.50 -0.88 -6.11
N TRP A 233 17.65 -0.06 -5.51
CA TRP A 233 17.04 1.06 -6.20
C TRP A 233 18.06 2.12 -6.62
N ARG A 234 19.11 2.34 -5.82
CA ARG A 234 20.24 3.20 -6.23
C ARG A 234 20.88 2.74 -7.54
N HIS A 235 21.00 1.42 -7.76
CA HIS A 235 21.61 0.87 -8.98
C HIS A 235 20.78 1.13 -10.25
N THR A 236 19.58 1.70 -10.14
CA THR A 236 18.73 2.11 -11.28
C THR A 236 19.04 3.53 -11.81
N GLY A 237 20.06 4.19 -11.28
CA GLY A 237 20.60 5.46 -11.80
C GLY A 237 20.37 6.70 -10.93
N TRP A 238 19.81 6.53 -9.72
CA TRP A 238 19.69 7.61 -8.74
C TRP A 238 21.04 8.01 -8.15
N CYS A 239 21.24 9.31 -7.89
CA CYS A 239 22.46 9.84 -7.27
C CYS A 239 22.80 9.11 -5.97
N ALA A 240 21.80 9.01 -5.10
CA ALA A 240 21.85 8.29 -3.85
C ALA A 240 20.44 7.82 -3.46
N VAL A 241 20.34 6.72 -2.73
CA VAL A 241 19.08 6.28 -2.11
C VAL A 241 19.39 5.90 -0.66
N ARG A 242 18.71 6.51 0.30
CA ARG A 242 18.89 6.23 1.74
C ARG A 242 17.58 5.73 2.37
N PRO A 243 17.61 4.65 3.17
CA PRO A 243 16.44 4.24 3.92
C PRO A 243 16.18 5.21 5.09
N ALA A 244 14.92 5.40 5.44
CA ALA A 244 14.48 6.11 6.64
C ALA A 244 13.22 5.46 7.23
N PHE A 245 12.96 5.71 8.51
CA PHE A 245 11.91 5.05 9.27
C PHE A 245 11.07 6.05 10.06
N ALA A 246 9.76 6.06 9.81
CA ALA A 246 8.79 6.95 10.47
C ALA A 246 8.58 6.62 11.97
N SER A 247 8.96 5.41 12.39
CA SER A 247 8.82 4.91 13.75
C SER A 247 9.85 3.82 14.07
N ALA A 248 9.83 3.30 15.30
CA ALA A 248 10.59 2.15 15.81
C ALA A 248 12.12 2.26 15.84
N CYS A 249 12.78 2.70 14.76
CA CYS A 249 14.24 2.75 14.65
C CYS A 249 14.70 4.01 13.89
N ALA A 250 15.98 4.37 14.03
CA ALA A 250 16.62 5.44 13.27
C ALA A 250 17.24 4.88 11.97
N PRO A 251 17.52 5.71 10.95
CA PRO A 251 17.34 7.17 10.87
C PRO A 251 15.88 7.60 10.63
N ARG A 252 15.51 8.80 11.08
CA ARG A 252 14.24 9.45 10.70
C ARG A 252 14.33 10.07 9.30
N THR A 253 13.20 10.51 8.77
CA THR A 253 13.13 11.11 7.42
C THR A 253 14.00 12.36 7.35
N GLU A 254 13.86 13.23 8.34
CA GLU A 254 14.62 14.47 8.49
C GLU A 254 16.13 14.22 8.58
N ASP A 255 16.55 13.14 9.24
CA ASP A 255 17.97 12.77 9.37
C ASP A 255 18.53 12.31 8.02
N ALA A 256 17.76 11.50 7.28
CA ALA A 256 18.17 11.02 5.97
C ALA A 256 18.26 12.15 4.93
N VAL A 257 17.34 13.12 4.97
CA VAL A 257 17.39 14.32 4.13
C VAL A 257 18.64 15.13 4.45
N ARG A 258 18.89 15.45 5.73
CA ARG A 258 20.10 16.18 6.15
C ARG A 258 21.39 15.45 5.77
N ALA A 259 21.42 14.13 5.89
CA ALA A 259 22.57 13.32 5.50
C ALA A 259 22.84 13.34 3.98
N LEU A 260 21.79 13.43 3.15
CA LEU A 260 21.97 13.61 1.70
C LEU A 260 22.50 15.01 1.38
N ARG A 261 21.97 16.06 2.03
CA ARG A 261 22.48 17.43 1.87
C ARG A 261 23.95 17.55 2.27
N ALA A 262 24.32 17.00 3.42
CA ALA A 262 25.70 16.99 3.89
C ALA A 262 26.66 16.22 2.96
N ALA A 263 26.14 15.28 2.16
CA ALA A 263 26.89 14.57 1.13
C ALA A 263 26.97 15.32 -0.21
N GLY A 264 26.51 16.58 -0.28
CA GLY A 264 26.56 17.42 -1.49
C GLY A 264 25.43 17.16 -2.48
N VAL A 265 24.31 16.58 -2.05
CA VAL A 265 23.14 16.36 -2.93
C VAL A 265 22.23 17.59 -2.94
N ASP A 266 22.21 18.28 -4.09
CA ASP A 266 21.44 19.52 -4.28
C ASP A 266 19.94 19.33 -4.47
N ARG A 267 19.49 18.13 -4.85
CA ARG A 267 18.06 17.81 -4.92
C ARG A 267 17.73 16.54 -4.15
N VAL A 268 16.83 16.62 -3.19
CA VAL A 268 16.39 15.51 -2.34
C VAL A 268 14.89 15.29 -2.50
N ALA A 269 14.51 14.09 -2.93
CA ALA A 269 13.14 13.63 -2.99
C ALA A 269 12.86 12.59 -1.90
N VAL A 270 11.66 12.60 -1.32
CA VAL A 270 11.21 11.62 -0.33
C VAL A 270 10.14 10.73 -0.97
N ALA A 271 10.36 9.43 -0.91
CA ALA A 271 9.47 8.40 -1.44
C ALA A 271 8.88 7.57 -0.29
N PRO A 272 7.63 7.81 0.12
CA PRO A 272 6.98 7.02 1.16
C PRO A 272 6.71 5.58 0.71
N TYR A 273 7.44 4.62 1.28
CA TYR A 273 7.21 3.18 1.14
C TYR A 273 6.15 2.71 2.14
N VAL A 274 4.95 3.22 1.95
CA VAL A 274 3.74 2.89 2.70
C VAL A 274 2.56 2.76 1.74
N LEU A 275 1.62 1.86 2.06
CA LEU A 275 0.55 1.53 1.12
C LEU A 275 -0.54 2.62 1.06
N ALA A 276 -0.89 3.21 2.19
CA ALA A 276 -2.05 4.09 2.30
C ALA A 276 -1.80 5.27 3.25
N PRO A 277 -2.55 6.37 3.13
CA PRO A 277 -2.39 7.54 3.99
C PRO A 277 -2.70 7.25 5.47
N GLY A 278 -2.20 8.11 6.36
CA GLY A 278 -2.37 8.00 7.80
C GLY A 278 -1.18 8.57 8.57
N ARG A 279 -1.14 8.30 9.87
CA ARG A 279 -0.16 8.90 10.81
C ARG A 279 1.31 8.68 10.45
N LEU A 280 1.66 7.58 9.76
CA LEU A 280 3.03 7.29 9.37
C LEU A 280 3.48 8.11 8.16
N PRO A 281 2.78 8.08 7.00
CA PRO A 281 3.10 9.00 5.91
C PRO A 281 2.98 10.48 6.30
N ASP A 282 2.03 10.85 7.17
CA ASP A 282 1.95 12.22 7.67
C ASP A 282 3.23 12.63 8.44
N ARG A 283 3.79 11.71 9.25
CA ARG A 283 5.09 11.91 9.92
C ARG A 283 6.25 12.00 8.94
N ILE A 284 6.25 11.17 7.89
CA ILE A 284 7.26 11.23 6.82
C ILE A 284 7.23 12.60 6.14
N ALA A 285 6.04 13.06 5.75
CA ALA A 285 5.87 14.36 5.10
C ALA A 285 6.30 15.51 6.01
N ALA A 286 5.94 15.47 7.30
CA ALA A 286 6.35 16.47 8.28
C ALA A 286 7.89 16.51 8.45
N GLY A 287 8.54 15.36 8.59
CA GLY A 287 10.00 15.26 8.69
C GLY A 287 10.72 15.74 7.42
N ALA A 288 10.17 15.41 6.25
CA ALA A 288 10.68 15.88 4.97
C ALA A 288 10.61 17.42 4.85
N ALA A 289 9.47 18.01 5.21
CA ALA A 289 9.28 19.46 5.20
C ALA A 289 10.22 20.17 6.18
N ALA A 290 10.35 19.64 7.41
CA ALA A 290 11.23 20.19 8.44
C ALA A 290 12.72 20.17 8.06
N ALA A 291 13.13 19.25 7.18
CA ALA A 291 14.50 19.14 6.68
C ALA A 291 14.73 19.80 5.30
N GLY A 292 13.70 20.41 4.69
CA GLY A 292 13.83 21.07 3.40
C GLY A 292 14.05 20.11 2.22
N ALA A 293 13.32 18.99 2.19
CA ALA A 293 13.24 18.16 0.99
C ALA A 293 12.54 18.92 -0.14
N ASP A 294 13.02 18.77 -1.38
CA ASP A 294 12.48 19.51 -2.54
C ASP A 294 11.18 18.90 -3.06
N VAL A 295 11.03 17.58 -2.92
CA VAL A 295 9.87 16.83 -3.39
C VAL A 295 9.49 15.78 -2.35
N VAL A 296 8.20 15.65 -2.06
CA VAL A 296 7.64 14.56 -1.27
C VAL A 296 6.57 13.88 -2.12
N ALA A 297 6.80 12.62 -2.46
CA ALA A 297 5.86 11.82 -3.22
C ALA A 297 4.67 11.38 -2.36
N ASP A 298 3.55 11.04 -3.00
CA ASP A 298 2.41 10.41 -2.32
C ASP A 298 2.72 8.94 -1.98
N VAL A 299 1.89 8.34 -1.14
CA VAL A 299 1.94 6.91 -0.79
C VAL A 299 1.76 6.01 -2.03
N LEU A 300 2.14 4.73 -1.93
CA LEU A 300 1.99 3.78 -3.04
C LEU A 300 0.54 3.73 -3.55
N GLY A 301 -0.43 3.68 -2.63
CA GLY A 301 -1.86 3.76 -2.95
C GLY A 301 -2.30 2.70 -3.96
N PRO A 302 -3.33 3.00 -4.77
CA PRO A 302 -3.82 2.12 -5.83
C PRO A 302 -3.03 2.30 -7.13
N ALA A 303 -1.70 2.43 -7.06
CA ALA A 303 -0.87 2.50 -8.26
C ALA A 303 -1.03 1.21 -9.08
N PRO A 304 -1.06 1.27 -10.43
CA PRO A 304 -1.22 0.10 -11.29
C PRO A 304 -0.24 -1.03 -10.95
N GLU A 305 1.01 -0.69 -10.64
CA GLU A 305 2.06 -1.67 -10.32
C GLU A 305 1.78 -2.43 -9.01
N VAL A 306 1.06 -1.82 -8.06
CA VAL A 306 0.61 -2.49 -6.83
C VAL A 306 -0.53 -3.46 -7.14
N VAL A 307 -1.44 -3.08 -8.04
CA VAL A 307 -2.55 -3.94 -8.48
C VAL A 307 -2.01 -5.14 -9.26
N ASP A 308 -1.07 -4.92 -10.18
CA ASP A 308 -0.40 -5.97 -10.93
C ASP A 308 0.32 -6.94 -10.00
N LEU A 309 0.99 -6.42 -8.97
CA LEU A 309 1.66 -7.25 -7.97
C LEU A 309 0.66 -8.10 -7.17
N LEU A 310 -0.47 -7.53 -6.75
CA LEU A 310 -1.53 -8.26 -6.05
C LEU A 310 -2.02 -9.45 -6.90
N LEU A 311 -2.25 -9.22 -8.18
CA LEU A 311 -2.69 -10.25 -9.10
C LEU A 311 -1.64 -11.32 -9.34
N ARG A 312 -0.35 -10.94 -9.43
CA ARG A 312 0.75 -11.91 -9.51
C ARG A 312 0.83 -12.78 -8.26
N ARG A 313 0.77 -12.19 -7.07
CA ARG A 313 0.78 -12.96 -5.82
C ARG A 313 -0.42 -13.88 -5.68
N PHE A 314 -1.58 -13.46 -6.18
CA PHE A 314 -2.76 -14.30 -6.28
C PHE A 314 -2.56 -15.48 -7.24
N ASP A 315 -2.02 -15.24 -8.44
CA ASP A 315 -1.77 -16.28 -9.44
C ASP A 315 -0.63 -17.25 -9.04
N GLU A 316 0.34 -16.77 -8.27
CA GLU A 316 1.45 -17.55 -7.70
C GLU A 316 1.04 -18.33 -6.45
N ALA A 317 -0.09 -17.99 -5.82
CA ALA A 317 -0.55 -18.68 -4.63
C ALA A 317 -0.81 -20.16 -4.99
N PRO A 318 -0.37 -21.11 -4.14
CA PRO A 318 -0.63 -22.51 -4.37
C PRO A 318 -2.12 -22.75 -4.62
N ALA A 319 -2.44 -23.54 -5.64
CA ALA A 319 -3.81 -23.98 -5.84
C ALA A 319 -4.27 -24.63 -4.54
N VAL A 320 -5.44 -24.23 -4.07
CA VAL A 320 -6.16 -24.95 -3.02
C VAL A 320 -6.38 -26.38 -3.52
N THR A 321 -5.54 -27.31 -3.11
CA THR A 321 -5.79 -28.73 -3.32
C THR A 321 -6.81 -29.14 -2.30
N ALA A 322 -8.01 -29.48 -2.77
CA ALA A 322 -8.95 -30.24 -1.96
C ALA A 322 -8.22 -31.53 -1.56
N THR A 323 -7.88 -31.68 -0.29
CA THR A 323 -7.56 -33.00 0.25
C THR A 323 -8.84 -33.81 0.10
N ALA A 324 -8.92 -34.61 -0.97
CA ALA A 324 -9.91 -35.64 -1.09
C ALA A 324 -9.77 -36.50 0.16
N GLY A 325 -10.77 -36.44 1.04
CA GLY A 325 -10.91 -37.41 2.10
C GLY A 325 -11.05 -38.76 1.43
N THR A 326 -9.97 -39.53 1.37
CA THR A 326 -10.06 -40.96 1.13
C THR A 326 -10.81 -41.53 2.32
N THR A 327 -12.10 -41.72 2.15
CA THR A 327 -12.95 -42.54 2.99
C THR A 327 -12.35 -43.94 3.03
N ALA A 328 -11.61 -44.25 4.08
CA ALA A 328 -11.39 -45.63 4.51
C ALA A 328 -12.67 -46.12 5.18
N LEU A 329 -13.67 -46.40 4.35
CA LEU A 329 -14.91 -47.07 4.75
C LEU A 329 -15.31 -48.02 3.64
N GLU A 330 -14.41 -48.96 3.34
CA GLU A 330 -14.71 -50.16 2.55
C GLU A 330 -13.65 -51.23 2.81
N MET A 331 -13.74 -51.88 3.97
CA MET A 331 -13.43 -53.29 4.16
C MET A 331 -14.27 -53.80 5.34
N ALA A 332 -15.56 -53.95 5.10
CA ALA A 332 -16.37 -54.91 5.83
C ALA A 332 -16.34 -56.20 5.01
N GLN A 333 -15.81 -57.29 5.59
CA GLN A 333 -16.25 -58.68 5.50
C GLN A 333 -15.17 -59.61 6.06
#